data_AF-A0A7X7J5E9-F1
#
_entry.id   AF-A0A7X7J5E9-F1
#
_cell.length_a   1.000
_cell.length_b   1.000
_cell.length_c   1.000
_cell.angle_alpha   90.00
_cell.angle_beta   90.00
_cell.angle_gamma   90.00
#
_symmetry.space_group_name_H-M   'P 1'
#
loop_
_entity.id
_entity.type
_entity.pdbx_description
1 polymer ?
#
loop_
_entity_poly.entity_id
_entity_poly.type
_entity_poly.pdbx_seq_one_letter_code
_entity_poly.pdbx_strand_id
1 'polypeptide(L)'
;MKKWFSLTLDKQFIIFLLSVISLNILHFILQLEMHYIWIIFFAILFSIINLILLFIHGFRKSIWEWNYLLIALLYLTISLKVQFTYYNFLIPVILTILTFYILKKNKIKIEVLKNRLTLLLLVNCILIFLPDITVFKYTQMIGCKIWGNTLKWKDFKGIDINNDNEIEASVNTGIFWKYNKAYNIPRIISLSLMGKKESWVHPDFDVPEGNLIKHERIHFDITEWTRRECMDSISNLKCINKDKATEVFACFYELKNRRDKEYDSISKHGTDFVGQIRWNKKVKTALSK
;
A
#
# COMPACT_ATOMS: atom_id res chain seq x y z
N MET A 1 15.99 15.08 -38.56
CA MET A 1 15.57 14.60 -37.22
C MET A 1 15.96 13.14 -37.05
N LYS A 2 16.91 12.83 -36.16
CA LYS A 2 17.35 11.46 -35.88
C LYS A 2 16.16 10.64 -35.32
N LYS A 3 15.96 9.41 -35.81
CA LYS A 3 15.01 8.40 -35.29
C LYS A 3 15.39 7.96 -33.86
N TRP A 4 15.24 8.83 -32.87
CA TRP A 4 15.49 8.47 -31.46
C TRP A 4 14.34 7.67 -30.84
N PHE A 5 13.18 7.60 -31.50
CA PHE A 5 11.95 7.03 -30.92
C PHE A 5 11.13 6.23 -31.94
N SER A 6 11.72 5.27 -32.65
CA SER A 6 10.90 4.18 -33.23
C SER A 6 10.85 3.03 -32.23
N LEU A 7 10.11 3.22 -31.13
CA LEU A 7 9.95 2.19 -30.11
C LEU A 7 9.02 1.12 -30.65
N THR A 8 9.56 0.03 -31.21
CA THR A 8 8.73 -1.13 -31.57
C THR A 8 8.35 -1.84 -30.27
N LEU A 9 7.05 -2.13 -30.11
CA LEU A 9 6.55 -2.72 -28.88
C LEU A 9 7.21 -4.09 -28.62
N ASP A 10 7.95 -4.20 -27.51
CA ASP A 10 8.56 -5.45 -27.07
C ASP A 10 7.48 -6.42 -26.59
N LYS A 11 7.38 -7.58 -27.24
CA LYS A 11 6.35 -8.59 -26.94
C LYS A 11 6.38 -9.03 -25.48
N GLN A 12 7.57 -9.21 -24.90
CA GLN A 12 7.68 -9.65 -23.49
C GLN A 12 7.08 -8.60 -22.55
N PHE A 13 7.44 -7.32 -22.74
CA PHE A 13 6.88 -6.23 -21.94
C PHE A 13 5.36 -6.06 -22.12
N ILE A 14 4.84 -6.24 -23.35
CA ILE A 14 3.39 -6.22 -23.59
C ILE A 14 2.70 -7.31 -22.79
N ILE A 15 3.21 -8.55 -22.87
CA ILE A 15 2.59 -9.68 -22.15
C ILE A 15 2.60 -9.39 -20.65
N PHE A 16 3.72 -8.91 -20.10
CA PHE A 16 3.78 -8.49 -18.70
C PHE A 16 2.70 -7.46 -18.36
N LEU A 17 2.58 -6.38 -19.15
CA LEU A 17 1.62 -5.31 -18.91
C LEU A 17 0.17 -5.82 -18.99
N LEU A 18 -0.17 -6.60 -20.03
CA LEU A 18 -1.50 -7.15 -20.22
C LEU A 18 -1.86 -8.15 -19.12
N SER A 19 -0.92 -8.99 -18.67
CA SER A 19 -1.15 -9.91 -17.55
C SER A 19 -1.44 -9.16 -16.25
N VAL A 20 -0.67 -8.10 -15.95
CA VAL A 20 -0.89 -7.29 -14.75
C VAL A 20 -2.22 -6.53 -14.83
N ILE A 21 -2.52 -5.88 -15.95
CA ILE A 21 -3.75 -5.09 -16.09
C ILE A 21 -4.99 -5.98 -16.05
N SER A 22 -5.02 -7.07 -16.82
CA SER A 22 -6.20 -7.92 -16.92
C SER A 22 -6.58 -8.54 -15.57
N LEU A 23 -5.60 -9.02 -14.80
CA LEU A 23 -5.86 -9.61 -13.48
C LEU A 23 -6.22 -8.57 -12.42
N ASN A 24 -5.65 -7.35 -12.49
CA ASN A 24 -6.07 -6.26 -11.61
C ASN A 24 -7.52 -5.84 -11.89
N ILE A 25 -7.92 -5.73 -13.17
CA ILE A 25 -9.30 -5.42 -13.55
C ILE A 25 -10.24 -6.53 -13.04
N LEU A 26 -9.87 -7.79 -13.26
CA LEU A 26 -10.65 -8.94 -12.79
C LEU A 26 -10.85 -8.91 -11.27
N HIS A 27 -9.79 -8.69 -10.49
CA HIS A 27 -9.89 -8.62 -9.02
C HIS A 27 -10.70 -7.42 -8.55
N PHE A 28 -10.59 -6.29 -9.24
CA PHE A 28 -11.39 -5.11 -8.93
C PHE A 28 -12.89 -5.37 -9.16
N ILE A 29 -13.25 -5.97 -10.29
CA ILE A 29 -14.64 -6.33 -10.62
C ILE A 29 -15.19 -7.33 -9.60
N LEU A 30 -14.42 -8.36 -9.27
CA LEU A 30 -14.82 -9.41 -8.33
C LEU A 30 -14.66 -9.03 -6.85
N GLN A 31 -14.19 -7.81 -6.55
CA GLN A 31 -13.87 -7.34 -5.19
C GLN A 31 -12.99 -8.31 -4.38
N LEU A 32 -12.06 -8.98 -5.06
CA LEU A 32 -11.16 -9.95 -4.44
C LEU A 32 -10.07 -9.24 -3.62
N GLU A 33 -9.79 -9.76 -2.43
CA GLU A 33 -8.68 -9.31 -1.61
C GLU A 33 -7.34 -9.62 -2.30
N MET A 34 -6.26 -8.98 -1.83
CA MET A 34 -4.91 -9.21 -2.38
C MET A 34 -4.76 -8.97 -3.89
N HIS A 35 -5.61 -8.12 -4.49
CA HIS A 35 -5.58 -7.77 -5.92
C HIS A 35 -4.21 -7.39 -6.50
N TYR A 36 -3.33 -6.83 -5.66
CA TYR A 36 -1.96 -6.45 -6.02
C TYR A 36 -0.97 -7.62 -6.16
N ILE A 37 -1.34 -8.84 -5.75
CA ILE A 37 -0.44 -10.01 -5.73
C ILE A 37 0.08 -10.37 -7.12
N TRP A 38 -0.70 -10.09 -8.16
CA TRP A 38 -0.29 -10.33 -9.55
C TRP A 38 0.83 -9.40 -9.99
N ILE A 39 0.86 -8.16 -9.49
CA ILE A 39 1.97 -7.23 -9.76
C ILE A 39 3.29 -7.82 -9.24
N ILE A 40 3.24 -8.41 -8.04
CA ILE A 40 4.38 -9.10 -7.41
C ILE A 40 4.75 -10.35 -8.23
N PHE A 41 3.77 -11.21 -8.49
CA PHE A 41 3.98 -12.49 -9.16
C PHE A 41 4.57 -12.32 -10.55
N PHE A 42 3.98 -11.50 -11.42
CA PHE A 42 4.49 -11.30 -12.78
C PHE A 42 5.84 -10.58 -12.77
N ALA A 43 6.08 -9.62 -11.88
CA ALA A 43 7.40 -9.00 -11.77
C ALA A 43 8.49 -10.04 -11.44
N ILE A 44 8.22 -10.97 -10.51
CA ILE A 44 9.15 -12.06 -10.17
C ILE A 44 9.29 -13.03 -11.36
N LEU A 45 8.19 -13.45 -11.97
CA LEU A 45 8.20 -14.38 -13.10
C LEU A 45 9.05 -13.84 -14.26
N PHE A 46 8.83 -12.59 -14.65
CA PHE A 46 9.57 -11.96 -15.74
C PHE A 46 11.03 -11.67 -15.38
N SER A 47 11.34 -11.45 -14.09
CA SER A 47 12.71 -11.43 -13.60
C SER A 47 13.40 -12.79 -13.81
N ILE A 48 12.77 -13.89 -13.37
CA ILE A 48 13.28 -15.25 -13.52
C ILE A 48 13.46 -15.63 -15.00
N ILE A 49 12.49 -15.31 -15.86
CA ILE A 49 12.59 -15.57 -17.31
C ILE A 49 13.85 -14.90 -17.89
N ASN A 50 14.14 -13.65 -17.52
CA ASN A 50 15.32 -12.97 -18.03
C ASN A 50 16.63 -13.53 -17.45
N LEU A 51 16.65 -14.01 -16.21
CA LEU A 51 17.79 -14.76 -15.69
C LEU A 51 18.03 -16.07 -16.47
N ILE A 52 16.97 -16.82 -16.79
CA ILE A 52 17.08 -18.03 -17.61
C ILE A 52 17.63 -17.69 -19.01
N LEU A 53 17.15 -16.61 -19.64
CA LEU A 53 17.63 -16.15 -20.94
C LEU A 53 19.11 -15.75 -20.92
N LEU A 54 19.60 -15.14 -19.82
CA LEU A 54 21.02 -14.87 -19.62
C LEU A 54 21.85 -16.16 -19.70
N PHE A 55 21.45 -17.19 -18.96
CA PHE A 55 22.16 -18.48 -18.94
C PHE A 55 22.09 -19.18 -20.30
N ILE A 56 20.90 -19.26 -20.93
CA ILE A 56 20.75 -19.87 -22.26
C ILE A 56 21.66 -19.17 -23.28
N HIS A 57 21.72 -17.84 -23.26
CA HIS A 57 22.58 -17.09 -24.17
C HIS A 57 24.06 -17.33 -23.88
N GLY A 58 24.47 -17.27 -22.60
CA GLY A 58 25.84 -17.51 -22.16
C GLY A 58 26.34 -18.89 -22.57
N PHE A 59 25.59 -19.94 -22.28
CA PHE A 59 25.96 -21.32 -22.64
C PHE A 59 25.95 -21.58 -24.15
N ARG A 60 24.97 -21.04 -24.90
CA ARG A 60 24.88 -21.28 -26.35
C ARG A 60 25.90 -20.49 -27.17
N LYS A 61 26.21 -19.26 -26.77
CA LYS A 61 27.07 -18.35 -27.56
C LYS A 61 28.47 -18.19 -26.99
N SER A 62 28.77 -18.79 -25.83
CA SER A 62 30.00 -18.57 -25.07
C SER A 62 30.29 -17.08 -24.77
N ILE A 63 29.26 -16.23 -24.83
CA ILE A 63 29.33 -14.79 -24.57
C ILE A 63 28.11 -14.42 -23.72
N TRP A 64 28.36 -13.76 -22.58
CA TRP A 64 27.32 -13.36 -21.64
C TRP A 64 26.67 -12.04 -22.05
N GLU A 65 25.35 -12.05 -22.21
CA GLU A 65 24.56 -10.85 -22.53
C GLU A 65 23.96 -10.25 -21.25
N TRP A 66 24.77 -9.46 -20.53
CA TRP A 66 24.42 -8.88 -19.22
C TRP A 66 23.19 -7.97 -19.21
N ASN A 67 22.72 -7.51 -20.37
CA ASN A 67 21.46 -6.77 -20.45
C ASN A 67 20.27 -7.59 -19.91
N TYR A 68 20.29 -8.92 -20.02
CA TYR A 68 19.28 -9.79 -19.42
C TYR A 68 19.28 -9.71 -17.89
N LEU A 69 20.46 -9.63 -17.25
CA LEU A 69 20.56 -9.45 -15.80
C LEU A 69 19.96 -8.11 -15.39
N LEU A 70 20.30 -7.04 -16.10
CA LEU A 70 19.76 -5.70 -15.82
C LEU A 70 18.24 -5.67 -15.96
N ILE A 71 17.69 -6.27 -17.02
CA ILE A 71 16.24 -6.42 -17.21
C ILE A 71 15.62 -7.19 -16.04
N ALA A 72 16.22 -8.30 -15.61
CA ALA A 72 15.72 -9.09 -14.50
C ALA A 72 15.65 -8.27 -13.20
N LEU A 73 16.72 -7.54 -12.89
CA LEU A 73 16.78 -6.66 -11.71
C LEU A 73 15.73 -5.53 -11.78
N LEU A 74 15.52 -4.91 -12.95
CA LEU A 74 14.50 -3.87 -13.15
C LEU A 74 13.05 -4.38 -13.06
N TYR A 75 12.80 -5.66 -13.35
CA TYR A 75 11.51 -6.27 -13.04
C TYR A 75 11.38 -6.53 -11.53
N LEU A 76 12.44 -7.05 -10.90
CA LEU A 76 12.42 -7.37 -9.47
C LEU A 76 12.15 -6.14 -8.58
N THR A 77 12.66 -4.96 -8.95
CA THR A 77 12.38 -3.70 -8.23
C THR A 77 10.90 -3.39 -8.12
N ILE A 78 10.08 -3.76 -9.11
CA ILE A 78 8.62 -3.58 -9.09
C ILE A 78 8.02 -4.39 -7.93
N SER A 79 8.37 -5.66 -7.83
CA SER A 79 7.92 -6.56 -6.75
C SER A 79 8.37 -6.06 -5.39
N LEU A 80 9.65 -5.68 -5.26
CA LEU A 80 10.20 -5.15 -4.02
C LEU A 80 9.45 -3.90 -3.56
N LYS A 81 9.18 -2.95 -4.47
CA LYS A 81 8.43 -1.72 -4.17
C LYS A 81 7.03 -2.02 -3.61
N VAL A 82 6.30 -2.95 -4.22
CA VAL A 82 4.94 -3.32 -3.77
C VAL A 82 4.96 -4.02 -2.41
N GLN A 83 5.93 -4.90 -2.18
CA GLN A 83 6.06 -5.61 -0.91
C GLN A 83 6.53 -4.71 0.23
N PHE A 84 7.37 -3.71 -0.07
CA PHE A 84 8.03 -2.78 0.84
C PHE A 84 9.05 -3.41 1.81
N THR A 85 8.86 -4.65 2.29
CA THR A 85 9.70 -5.29 3.33
C THR A 85 11.20 -5.27 3.03
N TYR A 86 11.60 -5.55 1.79
CA TYR A 86 13.01 -5.57 1.36
C TYR A 86 13.33 -4.50 0.32
N TYR A 87 12.47 -3.49 0.18
CA TYR A 87 12.69 -2.39 -0.75
C TYR A 87 13.73 -1.42 -0.20
N ASN A 88 14.77 -1.13 -0.97
CA ASN A 88 15.70 -0.05 -0.68
C ASN A 88 15.65 0.93 -1.85
N PHE A 89 15.35 2.21 -1.61
CA PHE A 89 15.14 3.17 -2.68
C PHE A 89 16.40 3.42 -3.53
N LEU A 90 17.61 3.21 -2.99
CA LEU A 90 18.85 3.41 -3.72
C LEU A 90 19.05 2.39 -4.84
N ILE A 91 18.56 1.16 -4.66
CA ILE A 91 18.71 0.08 -5.66
C ILE A 91 18.07 0.47 -7.01
N PRO A 92 16.77 0.81 -7.11
CA PRO A 92 16.18 1.22 -8.37
C PRO A 92 16.81 2.50 -8.92
N VAL A 93 17.26 3.45 -8.08
CA VAL A 93 17.97 4.66 -8.53
C VAL A 93 19.27 4.28 -9.26
N ILE A 94 20.11 3.44 -8.64
CA ILE A 94 21.38 2.98 -9.24
C ILE A 94 21.11 2.23 -10.55
N LEU A 95 20.14 1.31 -10.55
CA LEU A 95 19.78 0.53 -11.75
C LEU A 95 19.26 1.44 -12.87
N THR A 96 18.47 2.46 -12.54
CA THR A 96 17.93 3.43 -13.50
C THR A 96 19.06 4.27 -14.13
N ILE A 97 19.99 4.79 -13.32
CA ILE A 97 21.16 5.54 -13.79
C ILE A 97 22.03 4.67 -14.70
N LEU A 98 22.32 3.43 -14.28
CA LEU A 98 23.09 2.46 -15.07
C LEU A 98 22.41 2.18 -16.42
N THR A 99 21.10 1.96 -16.40
CA THR A 99 20.29 1.68 -17.61
C THR A 99 20.33 2.86 -18.57
N PHE A 100 20.13 4.08 -18.06
CA PHE A 100 20.23 5.31 -18.86
C PHE A 100 21.61 5.45 -19.51
N TYR A 101 22.70 5.21 -18.76
CA TYR A 101 24.06 5.29 -19.28
C TYR A 101 24.32 4.27 -20.41
N ILE A 102 23.87 3.02 -20.24
CA ILE A 102 24.00 1.96 -21.24
C ILE A 102 23.25 2.31 -22.53
N LEU A 103 21.99 2.77 -22.40
CA LEU A 103 21.16 3.20 -23.52
C LEU A 103 21.78 4.40 -24.25
N LYS A 104 22.26 5.41 -23.50
CA LYS A 104 22.90 6.61 -24.07
C LYS A 104 24.15 6.28 -24.88
N LYS A 105 24.98 5.33 -24.42
CA LYS A 105 26.17 4.88 -25.17
C LYS A 105 25.85 3.95 -26.35
N ASN A 106 24.57 3.64 -26.59
CA ASN A 106 24.10 2.74 -27.64
C ASN A 106 24.88 1.40 -27.68
N LYS A 107 25.25 0.88 -26.51
CA LYS A 107 26.04 -0.36 -26.39
C LYS A 107 25.23 -1.63 -26.64
N ILE A 108 23.92 -1.51 -26.84
CA ILE A 108 23.01 -2.63 -26.97
C ILE A 108 22.87 -2.98 -28.46
N LYS A 109 23.37 -4.16 -28.84
CA LYS A 109 23.31 -4.66 -30.22
C LYS A 109 21.96 -5.28 -30.58
N ILE A 110 21.23 -5.81 -29.59
CA ILE A 110 19.96 -6.51 -29.78
C ILE A 110 18.80 -5.52 -29.57
N GLU A 111 18.14 -5.13 -30.66
CA GLU A 111 17.08 -4.09 -30.64
C GLU A 111 15.94 -4.42 -29.66
N VAL A 112 15.55 -5.69 -29.58
CA VAL A 112 14.49 -6.14 -28.65
C VAL A 112 14.85 -5.85 -27.19
N LEU A 113 16.12 -6.06 -26.79
CA LEU A 113 16.57 -5.76 -25.43
C LEU A 113 16.64 -4.26 -25.16
N LYS A 114 17.02 -3.47 -26.18
CA LYS A 114 17.03 -2.00 -26.11
C LYS A 114 15.64 -1.45 -25.84
N ASN A 115 14.63 -1.94 -26.55
CA ASN A 115 13.23 -1.50 -26.34
C ASN A 115 12.73 -1.89 -24.96
N ARG A 116 13.00 -3.12 -24.52
CA ARG A 116 12.60 -3.58 -23.19
C ARG A 116 13.25 -2.77 -22.07
N LEU A 117 14.55 -2.48 -22.17
CA LEU A 117 15.26 -1.65 -21.21
C LEU A 117 14.72 -0.22 -21.19
N THR A 118 14.38 0.34 -22.36
CA THR A 118 13.78 1.68 -22.45
C THR A 118 12.42 1.74 -21.75
N LEU A 119 11.57 0.73 -21.94
CA LEU A 119 10.26 0.64 -21.27
C LEU A 119 10.41 0.45 -19.76
N LEU A 120 11.29 -0.44 -19.32
CA LEU A 120 11.55 -0.67 -17.90
C LEU A 120 12.21 0.53 -17.21
N LEU A 121 13.03 1.29 -17.93
CA LEU A 121 13.57 2.56 -17.44
C LEU A 121 12.43 3.53 -17.11
N LEU A 122 11.47 3.71 -18.01
CA LEU A 122 10.32 4.59 -17.78
C LEU A 122 9.49 4.14 -16.57
N VAL A 123 9.20 2.85 -16.46
CA VAL A 123 8.48 2.29 -15.31
C VAL A 123 9.24 2.53 -14.01
N ASN A 124 10.54 2.25 -13.97
CA ASN A 124 11.34 2.43 -12.76
C ASN A 124 11.50 3.90 -12.38
N CYS A 125 11.61 4.82 -13.35
CA CYS A 125 11.55 6.25 -13.07
C CYS A 125 10.26 6.63 -12.35
N ILE A 126 9.10 6.17 -12.85
CA ILE A 126 7.79 6.43 -12.21
C ILE A 126 7.77 5.85 -10.79
N LEU A 127 8.23 4.60 -10.60
CA LEU A 127 8.22 3.94 -9.30
C LEU A 127 9.14 4.58 -8.26
N ILE A 128 10.26 5.17 -8.68
CA ILE A 128 11.17 5.92 -7.79
C ILE A 128 10.44 7.14 -7.19
N PHE A 129 9.70 7.88 -8.02
CA PHE A 129 8.99 9.08 -7.57
C PHE A 129 7.64 8.79 -6.90
N LEU A 130 7.12 7.57 -7.02
CA LEU A 130 5.88 7.16 -6.37
C LEU A 130 6.12 6.93 -4.85
N PRO A 131 5.44 7.67 -3.96
CA PRO A 131 5.62 7.49 -2.52
C PRO A 131 5.23 6.08 -2.05
N ASP A 132 6.02 5.49 -1.15
CA ASP A 132 5.76 4.15 -0.61
C ASP A 132 4.37 4.04 0.04
N ILE A 133 3.93 5.12 0.71
CA ILE A 133 2.61 5.21 1.32
C ILE A 133 1.48 5.12 0.28
N THR A 134 1.69 5.63 -0.94
CA THR A 134 0.70 5.57 -2.02
C THR A 134 0.55 4.13 -2.53
N VAL A 135 1.67 3.43 -2.69
CA VAL A 135 1.67 2.00 -3.04
C VAL A 135 1.00 1.18 -1.94
N PHE A 136 1.30 1.50 -0.68
CA PHE A 136 0.70 0.80 0.45
C PHE A 136 -0.81 1.03 0.54
N LYS A 137 -1.29 2.27 0.34
CA LYS A 137 -2.74 2.58 0.24
C LYS A 137 -3.42 1.76 -0.84
N TYR A 138 -2.82 1.67 -2.03
CA TYR A 138 -3.34 0.84 -3.11
C TYR A 138 -3.54 -0.62 -2.66
N THR A 139 -2.55 -1.21 -1.98
CA THR A 139 -2.66 -2.61 -1.52
C THR A 139 -3.83 -2.90 -0.58
N GLN A 140 -4.40 -1.88 0.07
CA GLN A 140 -5.46 -2.02 1.09
C GLN A 140 -6.86 -1.60 0.59
N MET A 141 -6.98 -1.04 -0.62
CA MET A 141 -8.17 -0.26 -1.02
C MET A 141 -9.49 -1.05 -1.18
N ILE A 142 -9.43 -2.36 -1.45
CA ILE A 142 -10.62 -3.18 -1.70
C ILE A 142 -11.32 -3.55 -0.40
N GLY A 143 -10.62 -4.24 0.50
CA GLY A 143 -11.18 -4.73 1.77
C GLY A 143 -11.29 -3.65 2.85
N CYS A 144 -10.46 -2.62 2.79
CA CYS A 144 -10.44 -1.56 3.80
C CYS A 144 -10.87 -0.20 3.23
N LYS A 145 -11.41 0.63 4.11
CA LYS A 145 -11.51 2.07 3.91
C LYS A 145 -10.31 2.73 4.59
N ILE A 146 -9.55 3.53 3.85
CA ILE A 146 -8.43 4.30 4.41
C ILE A 146 -8.99 5.58 5.06
N TRP A 147 -8.39 5.97 6.18
CA TRP A 147 -8.76 7.21 6.87
C TRP A 147 -8.62 8.43 5.95
N GLY A 148 -9.60 9.32 6.03
CA GLY A 148 -9.73 10.54 5.25
C GLY A 148 -11.09 11.17 5.49
N ASN A 149 -11.42 12.31 4.90
CA ASN A 149 -12.52 13.18 5.39
C ASN A 149 -13.96 12.64 5.25
N THR A 150 -14.18 11.46 4.68
CA THR A 150 -15.54 10.94 4.45
C THR A 150 -15.66 9.47 4.82
N LEU A 151 -16.52 9.18 5.80
CA LEU A 151 -17.06 7.86 6.10
C LEU A 151 -18.52 7.83 5.61
N LYS A 152 -18.95 6.76 4.94
CA LYS A 152 -20.31 6.63 4.38
C LYS A 152 -20.87 5.26 4.74
N TRP A 153 -22.18 5.13 4.90
CA TRP A 153 -22.81 3.84 5.20
C TRP A 153 -22.49 2.74 4.20
N LYS A 154 -22.34 3.07 2.92
CA LYS A 154 -21.85 2.12 1.89
C LYS A 154 -20.47 1.50 2.15
N ASP A 155 -19.69 2.06 3.08
CA ASP A 155 -18.41 1.50 3.50
C ASP A 155 -18.59 0.35 4.52
N PHE A 156 -19.75 0.25 5.19
CA PHE A 156 -20.12 -0.82 6.13
C PHE A 156 -20.76 -1.97 5.34
N LYS A 157 -20.03 -3.07 5.19
CA LYS A 157 -20.44 -4.25 4.41
C LYS A 157 -20.55 -5.51 5.26
N GLY A 158 -20.29 -5.39 6.56
CA GLY A 158 -20.44 -6.48 7.51
C GLY A 158 -21.89 -6.74 7.88
N ILE A 159 -22.08 -7.80 8.64
CA ILE A 159 -23.36 -8.20 9.22
C ILE A 159 -23.13 -8.32 10.72
N ASP A 160 -24.09 -7.88 11.53
CA ASP A 160 -24.06 -8.16 12.96
C ASP A 160 -24.23 -9.67 13.18
N ILE A 161 -23.20 -10.32 13.74
CA ILE A 161 -23.21 -11.75 14.01
C ILE A 161 -23.86 -12.04 15.37
N ASN A 162 -23.90 -11.07 16.27
CA ASN A 162 -24.35 -11.25 17.64
C ASN A 162 -25.84 -10.92 17.83
N ASN A 163 -26.48 -10.30 16.82
CA ASN A 163 -27.85 -9.77 16.91
C ASN A 163 -28.02 -8.93 18.19
N ASP A 164 -27.08 -8.02 18.41
CA ASP A 164 -27.09 -7.15 19.56
C ASP A 164 -28.09 -6.02 19.32
N ASN A 165 -29.28 -6.16 19.90
CA ASN A 165 -30.35 -5.17 19.77
C ASN A 165 -30.01 -3.83 20.48
N GLU A 166 -28.90 -3.75 21.24
CA GLU A 166 -28.48 -2.54 21.94
C GLU A 166 -27.49 -1.69 21.12
N ILE A 167 -26.90 -2.23 20.04
CA ILE A 167 -25.87 -1.56 19.24
C ILE A 167 -26.39 -1.30 17.82
N GLU A 168 -26.57 -0.02 17.47
CA GLU A 168 -27.13 0.38 16.17
C GLU A 168 -26.12 0.23 15.01
N ALA A 169 -24.84 0.39 15.28
CA ALA A 169 -23.75 0.23 14.32
C ALA A 169 -22.43 -0.10 15.04
N SER A 170 -21.50 -0.71 14.30
CA SER A 170 -20.14 -0.93 14.78
C SER A 170 -19.13 -0.70 13.67
N VAL A 171 -18.12 0.13 13.97
CA VAL A 171 -17.01 0.39 13.08
C VAL A 171 -15.73 -0.33 13.54
N ASN A 172 -15.26 -1.28 12.74
CA ASN A 172 -14.00 -1.96 13.00
C ASN A 172 -12.83 -1.15 12.43
N THR A 173 -12.12 -0.45 13.31
CA THR A 173 -10.98 0.41 12.95
C THR A 173 -9.68 -0.05 13.60
N GLY A 174 -8.58 0.08 12.87
CA GLY A 174 -7.27 -0.34 13.32
C GLY A 174 -6.13 0.43 12.67
N ILE A 175 -5.00 0.39 13.34
CA ILE A 175 -3.73 0.82 12.79
C ILE A 175 -3.18 -0.34 11.97
N PHE A 176 -2.66 -0.09 10.77
CA PHE A 176 -2.02 -1.11 9.94
C PHE A 176 -0.66 -0.60 9.52
N TRP A 177 0.38 -1.44 9.58
CA TRP A 177 1.75 -0.99 9.38
C TRP A 177 2.63 -2.05 8.71
N LYS A 178 3.70 -1.59 8.08
CA LYS A 178 4.76 -2.44 7.54
C LYS A 178 6.12 -1.98 8.01
N TYR A 179 7.00 -2.95 8.26
CA TYR A 179 8.41 -2.73 8.61
C TYR A 179 9.32 -3.04 7.43
N ASN A 180 10.23 -2.12 7.13
CA ASN A 180 11.28 -2.29 6.14
C ASN A 180 12.55 -2.85 6.79
N LYS A 181 13.01 -4.01 6.29
CA LYS A 181 14.24 -4.68 6.71
C LYS A 181 15.49 -4.21 5.93
N ALA A 182 15.32 -3.44 4.86
CA ALA A 182 16.39 -3.01 3.96
C ALA A 182 16.93 -1.61 4.26
N TYR A 183 16.78 -1.13 5.50
CA TYR A 183 17.27 0.17 5.99
C TYR A 183 16.77 1.38 5.19
N ASN A 184 15.54 1.33 4.67
CA ASN A 184 14.92 2.46 3.96
C ASN A 184 14.49 3.59 4.90
N ILE A 185 14.30 4.81 4.37
CA ILE A 185 13.72 5.96 5.11
C ILE A 185 12.40 6.35 4.42
N PRO A 186 11.23 6.27 5.10
CA PRO A 186 11.04 5.81 6.47
C PRO A 186 11.12 4.27 6.59
N ARG A 187 11.57 3.76 7.75
CA ARG A 187 11.62 2.31 8.02
C ARG A 187 10.26 1.68 8.25
N ILE A 188 9.28 2.50 8.64
CA ILE A 188 7.92 2.06 8.94
C ILE A 188 6.96 2.95 8.16
N ILE A 189 5.98 2.32 7.55
CA ILE A 189 4.81 3.00 6.97
C ILE A 189 3.57 2.49 7.70
N SER A 190 2.64 3.39 7.99
CA SER A 190 1.39 3.05 8.68
C SER A 190 0.20 3.77 8.08
N LEU A 191 -0.97 3.15 8.20
CA LEU A 191 -2.27 3.65 7.78
C LEU A 191 -3.29 3.39 8.89
N SER A 192 -4.27 4.27 8.99
CA SER A 192 -5.48 4.01 9.76
C SER A 192 -6.52 3.46 8.80
N LEU A 193 -7.00 2.25 9.09
CA LEU A 193 -7.91 1.51 8.23
C LEU A 193 -9.19 1.18 8.98
N MET A 194 -10.28 1.11 8.23
CA MET A 194 -11.54 0.52 8.65
C MET A 194 -11.79 -0.73 7.81
N GLY A 195 -12.00 -1.87 8.46
CA GLY A 195 -12.37 -3.12 7.80
C GLY A 195 -13.82 -3.07 7.33
N LYS A 196 -14.07 -3.12 6.02
CA LYS A 196 -15.43 -2.95 5.48
C LYS A 196 -16.35 -4.13 5.84
N LYS A 197 -15.83 -5.36 5.85
CA LYS A 197 -16.61 -6.58 6.13
C LYS A 197 -16.83 -6.80 7.62
N GLU A 198 -16.02 -6.14 8.44
CA GLU A 198 -16.07 -6.21 9.90
C GLU A 198 -16.83 -5.03 10.49
N SER A 199 -17.18 -4.03 9.69
CA SER A 199 -18.00 -2.89 10.09
C SER A 199 -19.41 -3.06 9.55
N TRP A 200 -20.41 -2.92 10.41
CA TRP A 200 -21.82 -3.17 10.10
C TRP A 200 -22.74 -2.07 10.67
N VAL A 201 -23.93 -1.98 10.11
CA VAL A 201 -25.04 -1.14 10.60
C VAL A 201 -26.29 -2.01 10.64
N HIS A 202 -27.07 -1.89 11.70
CA HIS A 202 -28.26 -2.71 11.87
C HIS A 202 -29.31 -2.37 10.78
N PRO A 203 -29.95 -3.35 10.12
CA PRO A 203 -30.82 -3.11 8.97
C PRO A 203 -32.00 -2.17 9.24
N ASP A 204 -32.54 -2.21 10.46
CA ASP A 204 -33.67 -1.36 10.87
C ASP A 204 -33.27 0.12 11.05
N PHE A 205 -31.97 0.43 10.98
CA PHE A 205 -31.41 1.77 11.16
C PHE A 205 -30.85 2.35 9.87
N ASP A 206 -31.31 1.86 8.70
CA ASP A 206 -30.85 2.30 7.37
C ASP A 206 -31.17 3.78 7.05
N VAL A 207 -31.84 4.47 7.97
CA VAL A 207 -31.97 5.93 7.98
C VAL A 207 -31.64 6.47 9.38
N PRO A 208 -30.37 6.46 9.81
CA PRO A 208 -30.07 7.02 11.11
C PRO A 208 -29.96 8.53 10.91
N GLU A 209 -30.62 9.28 11.80
CA GLU A 209 -30.28 10.67 12.08
C GLU A 209 -28.76 10.85 11.94
N GLY A 210 -28.30 11.89 11.25
CA GLY A 210 -26.88 12.04 10.85
C GLY A 210 -25.85 12.08 11.99
N ASN A 211 -26.24 11.76 13.21
CA ASN A 211 -25.43 11.63 14.41
C ASN A 211 -24.79 10.25 14.59
N LEU A 212 -25.42 9.14 14.17
CA LEU A 212 -24.81 7.80 14.34
C LEU A 212 -23.57 7.65 13.45
N ILE A 213 -23.63 8.04 12.17
CA ILE A 213 -22.45 8.00 11.30
C ILE A 213 -21.34 8.94 11.78
N LYS A 214 -21.70 10.05 12.43
CA LYS A 214 -20.74 10.95 13.08
C LYS A 214 -20.13 10.30 14.31
N HIS A 215 -20.90 9.50 15.05
CA HIS A 215 -20.39 8.74 16.18
C HIS A 215 -19.34 7.72 15.72
N GLU A 216 -19.68 6.85 14.75
CA GLU A 216 -18.76 5.88 14.16
C GLU A 216 -17.52 6.55 13.54
N ARG A 217 -17.71 7.73 12.97
CA ARG A 217 -16.62 8.50 12.41
C ARG A 217 -15.54 8.82 13.45
N ILE A 218 -15.93 9.08 14.69
CA ILE A 218 -15.00 9.48 15.74
C ILE A 218 -14.11 8.33 16.18
N HIS A 219 -14.58 7.09 16.22
CA HIS A 219 -13.69 5.93 16.42
C HIS A 219 -12.60 5.85 15.34
N PHE A 220 -12.95 6.19 14.10
CA PHE A 220 -11.96 6.23 13.02
C PHE A 220 -10.96 7.37 13.18
N ASP A 221 -11.42 8.55 13.63
CA ASP A 221 -10.56 9.69 13.91
C ASP A 221 -9.68 9.46 15.17
N ILE A 222 -10.18 8.77 16.19
CA ILE A 222 -9.41 8.31 17.37
C ILE A 222 -8.29 7.36 16.93
N THR A 223 -8.58 6.43 16.02
CA THR A 223 -7.58 5.53 15.45
C THR A 223 -6.47 6.31 14.74
N GLU A 224 -6.82 7.30 13.92
CA GLU A 224 -5.82 8.13 13.25
C GLU A 224 -5.01 8.99 14.21
N TRP A 225 -5.65 9.61 15.20
CA TRP A 225 -4.94 10.36 16.22
C TRP A 225 -3.92 9.47 16.93
N THR A 226 -4.35 8.28 17.36
CA THR A 226 -3.48 7.32 18.05
C THR A 226 -2.36 6.80 17.14
N ARG A 227 -2.62 6.62 15.84
CA ARG A 227 -1.59 6.29 14.85
C ARG A 227 -0.52 7.38 14.75
N ARG A 228 -0.92 8.66 14.70
CA ARG A 228 0.03 9.77 14.60
C ARG A 228 0.96 9.82 15.81
N GLU A 229 0.41 9.73 17.02
CA GLU A 229 1.22 9.66 18.24
C GLU A 229 2.14 8.43 18.27
N CYS A 230 1.68 7.28 17.75
CA CYS A 230 2.51 6.10 17.60
C CYS A 230 3.71 6.36 16.67
N MET A 231 3.46 6.99 15.50
CA MET A 231 4.51 7.33 14.55
C MET A 231 5.47 8.39 15.08
N ASP A 232 4.99 9.34 15.89
CA ASP A 232 5.81 10.33 16.57
C ASP A 232 6.69 9.67 17.64
N SER A 233 6.15 8.72 18.40
CA SER A 233 6.94 7.94 19.34
C SER A 233 8.03 7.14 18.62
N ILE A 234 7.68 6.48 17.52
CA ILE A 234 8.61 5.72 16.68
C ILE A 234 9.72 6.61 16.10
N SER A 235 9.41 7.81 15.62
CA SER A 235 10.37 8.71 14.99
C SER A 235 11.42 9.23 15.98
N ASN A 236 11.07 9.30 17.27
CA ASN A 236 11.97 9.71 18.35
C ASN A 236 12.93 8.58 18.82
N LEU A 237 12.75 7.34 18.36
CA LEU A 237 13.61 6.23 18.73
C LEU A 237 14.88 6.18 17.87
N LYS A 238 16.06 6.24 18.50
CA LYS A 238 17.37 6.18 17.82
C LYS A 238 17.59 4.89 17.03
N CYS A 239 17.13 3.75 17.57
CA CYS A 239 17.29 2.43 16.96
C CYS A 239 15.97 1.67 17.05
N ILE A 240 15.29 1.52 15.91
CA ILE A 240 14.07 0.73 15.80
C ILE A 240 14.31 -0.54 14.97
N ASN A 241 13.97 -1.69 15.55
CA ASN A 241 13.85 -2.97 14.88
C ASN A 241 12.38 -3.40 14.86
N LYS A 242 12.08 -4.54 14.20
CA LYS A 242 10.69 -5.01 14.07
C LYS A 242 10.04 -5.31 15.42
N ASP A 243 10.78 -5.90 16.36
CA ASP A 243 10.23 -6.33 17.64
C ASP A 243 9.87 -5.13 18.51
N LYS A 244 10.77 -4.15 18.63
CA LYS A 244 10.49 -2.87 19.32
C LYS A 244 9.35 -2.11 18.64
N ALA A 245 9.29 -2.09 17.32
CA ALA A 245 8.14 -1.50 16.62
C ALA A 245 6.84 -2.19 17.02
N THR A 246 6.85 -3.52 17.08
CA THR A 246 5.68 -4.33 17.46
C THR A 246 5.24 -4.01 18.89
N GLU A 247 6.17 -3.89 19.84
CA GLU A 247 5.88 -3.47 21.22
C GLU A 247 5.24 -2.08 21.28
N VAL A 248 5.82 -1.10 20.57
CA VAL A 248 5.26 0.26 20.53
C VAL A 248 3.85 0.24 19.94
N PHE A 249 3.64 -0.42 18.80
CA PHE A 249 2.30 -0.55 18.23
C PHE A 249 1.33 -1.23 19.20
N ALA A 250 1.73 -2.29 19.91
CA ALA A 250 0.90 -2.93 20.93
C ALA A 250 0.45 -1.96 22.04
N CYS A 251 1.37 -1.14 22.57
CA CYS A 251 1.02 -0.11 23.55
C CYS A 251 0.01 0.91 23.00
N PHE A 252 0.17 1.32 21.73
CA PHE A 252 -0.75 2.26 21.10
C PHE A 252 -2.10 1.64 20.71
N TYR A 253 -2.17 0.33 20.43
CA TYR A 253 -3.45 -0.37 20.29
C TYR A 253 -4.24 -0.37 21.61
N GLU A 254 -3.58 -0.64 22.74
CA GLU A 254 -4.22 -0.56 24.06
C GLU A 254 -4.68 0.87 24.39
N LEU A 255 -3.91 1.88 24.02
CA LEU A 255 -4.31 3.28 24.15
C LEU A 255 -5.53 3.61 23.29
N LYS A 256 -5.56 3.14 22.03
CA LYS A 256 -6.72 3.30 21.13
C LYS A 256 -7.97 2.69 21.76
N ASN A 257 -7.88 1.44 22.21
CA ASN A 257 -8.99 0.73 22.84
C ASN A 257 -9.51 1.44 24.10
N ARG A 258 -8.61 2.01 24.91
CA ARG A 258 -9.00 2.82 26.07
C ARG A 258 -9.73 4.09 25.66
N ARG A 259 -9.26 4.78 24.63
CA ARG A 259 -9.89 6.01 24.10
C ARG A 259 -11.28 5.74 23.53
N ASP A 260 -11.46 4.63 22.81
CA ASP A 260 -12.77 4.23 22.32
C ASP A 260 -13.74 4.00 23.47
N LYS A 261 -13.35 3.20 24.48
CA LYS A 261 -14.19 2.96 25.67
C LYS A 261 -14.52 4.24 26.43
N GLU A 262 -13.55 5.17 26.55
CA GLU A 262 -13.78 6.49 27.18
C GLU A 262 -14.77 7.32 26.36
N TYR A 263 -14.66 7.27 25.02
CA TYR A 263 -15.57 7.96 24.12
C TYR A 263 -16.99 7.38 24.18
N ASP A 264 -17.14 6.07 24.15
CA ASP A 264 -18.43 5.38 24.26
C ASP A 264 -19.11 5.68 25.60
N SER A 265 -18.35 5.63 26.69
CA SER A 265 -18.85 5.95 28.03
C SER A 265 -19.34 7.40 28.13
N ILE A 266 -18.60 8.37 27.57
CA ILE A 266 -18.94 9.79 27.64
C ILE A 266 -20.08 10.14 26.68
N SER A 267 -20.07 9.59 25.47
CA SER A 267 -21.12 9.82 24.47
C SER A 267 -22.34 8.94 24.67
N LYS A 268 -22.34 8.04 25.67
CA LYS A 268 -23.36 7.02 25.89
C LYS A 268 -23.70 6.28 24.59
N HIS A 269 -22.67 5.71 23.96
CA HIS A 269 -22.77 5.02 22.66
C HIS A 269 -23.48 5.87 21.58
N GLY A 270 -23.17 7.17 21.58
CA GLY A 270 -23.71 8.10 20.60
C GLY A 270 -25.02 8.81 20.99
N THR A 271 -25.65 8.49 22.12
CA THR A 271 -26.90 9.15 22.55
C THR A 271 -26.70 10.53 23.23
N ASP A 272 -25.50 10.82 23.77
CA ASP A 272 -25.15 12.13 24.35
C ASP A 272 -24.38 13.03 23.35
N PHE A 273 -25.12 13.98 22.77
CA PHE A 273 -24.57 14.97 21.83
C PHE A 273 -23.52 15.88 22.43
N VAL A 274 -23.62 16.25 23.70
CA VAL A 274 -22.66 17.14 24.36
C VAL A 274 -21.33 16.40 24.52
N GLY A 275 -21.41 15.13 24.94
CA GLY A 275 -20.27 14.22 24.98
C GLY A 275 -19.58 14.07 23.61
N GLN A 276 -20.38 13.84 22.55
CA GLN A 276 -19.85 13.77 21.18
C GLN A 276 -19.15 15.06 20.75
N ILE A 277 -19.78 16.23 20.92
CA ILE A 277 -19.20 17.52 20.50
C ILE A 277 -17.86 17.78 21.22
N ARG A 278 -17.78 17.45 22.51
CA ARG A 278 -16.54 17.59 23.28
C ARG A 278 -15.43 16.73 22.71
N TRP A 279 -15.73 15.47 22.38
CA TRP A 279 -14.77 14.56 21.75
C TRP A 279 -14.39 14.98 20.33
N ASN A 280 -15.35 15.42 19.52
CA ASN A 280 -15.10 15.98 18.19
C ASN A 280 -14.07 17.10 18.25
N LYS A 281 -14.22 18.02 19.20
CA LYS A 281 -13.26 19.11 19.40
C LYS A 281 -11.89 18.59 19.85
N LYS A 282 -11.84 17.66 20.80
CA LYS A 282 -10.60 17.03 21.31
C LYS A 282 -9.82 16.36 20.17
N VAL A 283 -10.48 15.50 19.41
CA VAL A 283 -9.87 14.73 18.30
C VAL A 283 -9.48 15.65 17.14
N LYS A 284 -10.34 16.59 16.74
CA LYS A 284 -10.00 17.57 15.68
C LYS A 284 -8.77 18.40 16.05
N THR A 285 -8.66 18.83 17.30
CA THR A 285 -7.48 19.57 17.80
C THR A 285 -6.22 18.71 17.76
N ALA A 286 -6.33 17.41 18.06
CA ALA A 286 -5.20 16.50 17.99
C ALA A 286 -4.77 16.22 16.54
N LEU A 287 -5.73 16.11 15.61
CA LEU A 287 -5.49 15.86 14.18
C LEU A 287 -5.07 17.10 13.38
N SER A 288 -5.18 18.30 13.95
CA SER A 288 -4.65 19.53 13.34
C SER A 288 -3.20 19.82 13.69
N LYS A 289 -2.62 19.04 14.62
CA LYS A 289 -1.18 19.02 14.89
C LYS A 289 -0.49 18.11 13.87
#